data_AF-A0A7W0G2V9-F1
#
_entry.id   AF-A0A7W0G2V9-F1
#
_cell.length_a   1.000
_cell.length_b   1.000
_cell.length_c   1.000
_cell.angle_alpha   90.00
_cell.angle_beta   90.00
_cell.angle_gamma   90.00
#
_symmetry.space_group_name_H-M   'P 1'
#
loop_
_entity.id
_entity.type
_entity.pdbx_description
1 polymer ?
#
loop_
_entity_poly.entity_id
_entity_poly.type
_entity_poly.pdbx_seq_one_letter_code
_entity_poly.pdbx_strand_id
1 'polypeptide(L)'
;GDVMVRDVRHLHRGTPNRTSIPRPMVVLGYSRRWLHRPEVSIRVPRAALETLSESARFLLRFNPVVDSLDAAEGTEVYQLFAY
;
A
#
# COMPACT_ATOMS: atom_id res chain seq x y z
N GLY A 1 10.08 16.33 -6.13
CA GLY A 1 10.18 14.93 -6.54
C GLY A 1 9.16 14.68 -7.63
N ASP A 2 9.44 13.76 -8.52
CA ASP A 2 8.56 13.49 -9.66
C ASP A 2 7.60 12.35 -9.33
N VAL A 3 6.39 12.43 -9.89
CA VAL A 3 5.33 11.44 -9.68
C VAL A 3 4.82 10.96 -11.01
N MET A 4 4.59 9.65 -11.09
CA MET A 4 3.94 9.02 -12.23
C MET A 4 2.64 8.39 -11.77
N VAL A 5 1.53 8.85 -12.35
CA VAL A 5 0.19 8.31 -12.06
C VAL A 5 -0.18 7.31 -13.14
N ARG A 6 -0.60 6.11 -12.74
CA ARG A 6 -1.00 5.04 -13.65
C ARG A 6 -2.38 4.50 -13.31
N ASP A 7 -3.18 4.29 -14.35
CA ASP A 7 -4.39 3.48 -14.28
C ASP A 7 -4.04 1.99 -14.27
N VAL A 8 -4.81 1.18 -13.55
CA VAL A 8 -4.59 -0.27 -13.39
C VAL A 8 -4.61 -1.06 -14.70
N ARG A 9 -5.18 -0.51 -15.78
CA ARG A 9 -5.21 -1.11 -17.12
C ARG A 9 -3.93 -0.87 -17.92
N HIS A 10 -3.03 -0.02 -17.46
CA HIS A 10 -1.75 0.20 -18.14
C HIS A 10 -0.79 -0.94 -17.87
N LEU A 11 -0.45 -1.67 -18.94
CA LEU A 11 0.63 -2.62 -18.92
C LEU A 11 1.96 -1.89 -18.67
N HIS A 12 2.70 -2.32 -17.65
CA HIS A 12 3.99 -1.76 -17.33
C HIS A 12 4.88 -2.81 -16.65
N ARG A 13 6.19 -2.58 -16.70
CA ARG A 13 7.19 -3.39 -15.98
C ARG A 13 8.33 -2.49 -15.51
N GLY A 14 9.03 -2.94 -14.47
CA GLY A 14 10.31 -2.36 -14.11
C GLY A 14 11.36 -2.65 -15.20
N THR A 15 12.17 -1.65 -15.53
CA THR A 15 13.37 -1.84 -16.37
C THR A 15 14.51 -2.37 -15.49
N PRO A 16 15.34 -3.33 -15.95
CA PRO A 16 16.50 -3.81 -15.19
C PRO A 16 17.40 -2.66 -14.70
N ASN A 17 17.91 -2.76 -13.47
CA ASN A 17 18.90 -1.82 -12.95
C ASN A 17 20.30 -2.34 -13.29
N ARG A 18 21.02 -1.67 -14.19
CA ARG A 18 22.37 -2.08 -14.63
C ARG A 18 23.50 -1.40 -13.84
N THR A 19 23.17 -0.65 -12.80
CA THR A 19 24.13 0.06 -11.94
C THR A 19 24.16 -0.58 -10.55
N SER A 20 25.18 -0.24 -9.78
CA SER A 20 25.29 -0.61 -8.36
C SER A 20 24.49 0.33 -7.42
N ILE A 21 23.82 1.34 -7.96
CA ILE A 21 23.10 2.35 -7.19
C ILE A 21 21.62 1.91 -7.04
N PRO A 22 21.09 1.77 -5.82
CA PRO A 22 19.66 1.46 -5.61
C PRO A 22 18.74 2.52 -6.24
N ARG A 23 17.60 2.08 -6.78
CA ARG A 23 16.55 2.96 -7.34
C ARG A 23 15.27 2.84 -6.52
N PRO A 24 15.22 3.44 -5.31
CA PRO A 24 14.03 3.34 -4.46
C PRO A 24 12.86 4.10 -5.09
N MET A 25 11.66 3.55 -4.95
CA MET A 25 10.40 4.19 -5.31
C MET A 25 9.36 3.89 -4.23
N VAL A 26 8.51 4.86 -3.93
CA VAL A 26 7.32 4.65 -3.12
C VAL A 26 6.15 4.46 -4.07
N VAL A 27 5.38 3.38 -3.88
CA VAL A 27 4.18 3.09 -4.66
C VAL A 27 2.97 3.23 -3.75
N LEU A 28 2.03 4.08 -4.17
CA LEU A 28 0.74 4.24 -3.50
C LEU A 28 -0.36 3.71 -4.42
N GLY A 29 -1.07 2.68 -3.97
CA GLY A 29 -2.23 2.13 -4.66
C GLY A 29 -3.52 2.75 -4.13
N TYR A 30 -4.36 3.28 -5.03
CA TYR A 30 -5.73 3.66 -4.71
C TYR A 30 -6.70 2.77 -5.48
N SER A 31 -7.50 1.99 -4.75
CA SER A 31 -8.50 1.10 -5.32
C SER A 31 -9.90 1.55 -4.92
N ARG A 32 -10.85 1.41 -5.85
CA ARG A 32 -12.27 1.54 -5.53
C ARG A 32 -12.68 0.34 -4.66
N ARG A 33 -13.66 0.54 -3.77
CA ARG A 33 -14.18 -0.53 -2.89
C ARG A 33 -14.59 -1.81 -3.64
N TRP A 34 -15.16 -1.66 -4.85
CA TRP A 34 -15.58 -2.79 -5.68
C TRP A 34 -14.41 -3.56 -6.31
N LEU A 35 -13.24 -2.92 -6.43
CA LEU A 35 -12.00 -3.57 -6.86
C LEU A 35 -11.30 -4.13 -5.62
N HIS A 36 -11.96 -5.10 -4.98
CA HIS A 36 -11.48 -5.71 -3.75
C HIS A 36 -10.19 -6.50 -4.03
N ARG A 37 -9.10 -6.10 -3.37
CA ARG A 37 -7.79 -6.75 -3.40
C ARG A 37 -7.45 -7.17 -1.97
N PRO A 38 -7.98 -8.31 -1.47
CA PRO A 38 -7.79 -8.73 -0.09
C PRO A 38 -6.31 -8.90 0.28
N GLU A 39 -5.45 -9.17 -0.71
CA GLU A 39 -4.00 -9.29 -0.55
C GLU A 39 -3.29 -7.94 -0.35
N VAL A 40 -4.00 -6.82 -0.53
CA VAL A 40 -3.44 -5.46 -0.45
C VAL A 40 -4.28 -4.63 0.53
N SER A 41 -4.43 -5.13 1.76
CA SER A 41 -5.04 -4.42 2.87
C SER A 41 -4.01 -4.18 3.98
N ILE A 42 -3.96 -2.96 4.50
CA ILE A 42 -3.09 -2.60 5.62
C ILE A 42 -3.89 -2.51 6.91
N ARG A 43 -3.29 -2.89 8.04
CA ARG A 43 -3.87 -2.60 9.37
C ARG A 43 -3.51 -1.17 9.75
N VAL A 44 -4.50 -0.38 10.13
CA VAL A 44 -4.31 1.02 10.51
C VAL A 44 -4.42 1.16 12.02
N PRO A 45 -3.36 1.55 12.74
CA PRO A 45 -3.44 1.79 14.17
C PRO A 45 -4.41 2.93 14.48
N ARG A 46 -5.31 2.72 15.46
CA ARG A 46 -6.29 3.74 15.88
C ARG A 46 -5.61 5.05 16.27
N ALA A 47 -4.59 4.97 17.11
CA ALA A 47 -3.83 6.13 17.56
C ALA A 47 -3.23 6.92 16.37
N ALA A 48 -2.76 6.23 15.33
CA ALA A 48 -2.26 6.90 14.13
C ALA A 48 -3.42 7.57 13.35
N LEU A 49 -4.52 6.85 13.12
CA LEU A 49 -5.68 7.35 12.38
C LEU A 49 -6.28 8.62 13.00
N GLU A 50 -6.30 8.71 14.33
CA GLU A 50 -6.86 9.85 15.07
C GLU A 50 -6.06 11.15 14.87
N THR A 51 -4.76 11.05 14.60
CA THR A 51 -3.90 12.21 14.33
C THR A 51 -3.98 12.73 12.88
N LEU A 52 -4.62 11.97 11.99
CA LEU A 52 -4.73 12.31 10.57
C LEU A 52 -5.84 13.34 10.31
N SER A 53 -5.65 14.14 9.26
CA SER A 53 -6.68 15.02 8.72
C SER A 53 -7.90 14.23 8.25
N GLU A 54 -9.05 14.89 8.12
CA GLU A 54 -10.27 14.26 7.62
C GLU A 54 -10.07 13.60 6.25
N SER A 55 -9.39 14.28 5.32
CA SER A 55 -9.08 13.75 3.99
C SER A 55 -8.21 12.49 4.06
N ALA A 56 -7.23 12.45 4.96
CA ALA A 56 -6.37 11.28 5.12
C ALA A 56 -7.11 10.10 5.78
N ARG A 57 -7.97 10.35 6.77
CA ARG A 57 -8.87 9.34 7.34
C ARG A 57 -9.82 8.78 6.28
N PHE A 58 -10.34 9.64 5.40
CA PHE A 58 -11.19 9.22 4.29
C PHE A 58 -10.45 8.26 3.35
N LEU A 59 -9.18 8.51 3.01
CA LEU A 59 -8.40 7.59 2.16
C LEU A 59 -8.25 6.20 2.77
N LEU A 60 -8.20 6.09 4.10
CA LEU A 60 -8.01 4.83 4.83
C LEU A 60 -9.31 4.13 5.24
N ARG A 61 -10.49 4.72 4.99
CA ARG A 61 -11.81 4.30 5.52
C ARG A 61 -12.25 2.85 5.29
N PHE A 62 -11.58 2.11 4.41
CA PHE A 62 -11.89 0.71 4.11
C PHE A 62 -10.87 -0.28 4.68
N ASN A 63 -9.81 0.21 5.32
CA ASN A 63 -8.83 -0.63 5.98
C ASN A 63 -9.29 -0.99 7.40
N PRO A 64 -8.91 -2.19 7.90
CA PRO A 64 -9.18 -2.57 9.28
C PRO A 64 -8.42 -1.64 10.25
N VAL A 65 -9.15 -1.10 11.23
CA VAL A 65 -8.57 -0.31 12.33
C VAL A 65 -8.26 -1.24 13.49
N VAL A 66 -7.04 -1.16 14.00
CA VAL A 66 -6.54 -2.00 15.10
C VAL A 66 -6.00 -1.14 16.24
N ASP A 67 -6.06 -1.65 17.46
CA ASP A 67 -5.54 -0.93 18.63
C ASP A 67 -4.01 -1.08 18.78
N SER A 68 -3.43 -2.20 18.33
CA SER A 68 -1.98 -2.42 18.23
C SER A 68 -1.59 -3.24 16.99
N LEU A 69 -0.39 -2.99 16.45
CA LEU A 69 0.20 -3.79 15.37
C LEU A 69 0.89 -5.06 15.89
N ASP A 70 1.26 -5.09 17.17
CA ASP A 70 2.07 -6.14 17.80
C ASP A 70 1.35 -7.48 17.88
N ALA A 71 0.02 -7.47 17.78
CA ALA A 71 -0.82 -8.68 17.82
C ALA A 71 -0.74 -9.57 16.56
N ALA A 72 0.01 -9.18 15.52
CA ALA A 72 0.20 -10.04 14.35
C ALA A 72 1.48 -10.88 14.49
N GLU A 73 1.31 -12.13 14.90
CA GLU A 73 2.27 -13.20 14.60
C GLU A 73 2.29 -13.42 13.09
N GLY A 74 3.25 -12.81 12.41
CA GLY A 74 3.48 -13.03 10.99
C GLY A 74 4.30 -11.92 10.39
N THR A 75 5.55 -12.22 10.06
CA THR A 75 6.38 -11.39 9.18
C THR A 75 5.57 -11.04 7.93
N GLU A 76 5.54 -9.77 7.52
CA GLU A 76 4.95 -9.39 6.23
C GLU A 76 5.70 -10.11 5.10
N VAL A 77 5.11 -11.20 4.60
CA VAL A 77 5.69 -11.98 3.50
C VAL A 77 5.22 -11.36 2.19
N TYR A 78 6.02 -10.44 1.64
CA TYR A 78 5.84 -9.84 0.30
C TYR A 78 6.04 -10.84 -0.87
N GLN A 79 6.00 -12.16 -0.64
CA GLN A 79 6.33 -13.18 -1.63
C GLN A 79 5.12 -13.87 -2.29
N LEU A 80 3.88 -13.55 -1.92
CA LEU A 80 2.71 -14.12 -2.60
C LEU A 80 2.32 -13.27 -3.81
N PHE A 81 3.08 -13.39 -4.88
CA PHE A 81 2.56 -13.07 -6.21
C PHE A 81 1.64 -14.22 -6.62
N ALA A 82 0.33 -13.96 -6.63
CA ALA A 82 -0.63 -14.88 -7.25
C ALA A 82 -0.28 -14.98 -8.76
N TYR A 83 0.12 -16.18 -9.17
CA TYR A 83 0.29 -16.59 -10.57
C TYR A 83 -1.08 -16.70 -11.26
#